data_AF-A0A820BM47-F1
#
_entry.id   AF-A0A820BM47-F1
#
_cell.length_a   1.000
_cell.length_b   1.000
_cell.length_c   1.000
_cell.angle_alpha   90.00
_cell.angle_beta   90.00
_cell.angle_gamma   90.00
#
_symmetry.space_group_name_H-M   'P 1'
#
loop_
_entity.id
_entity.type
_entity.pdbx_description
1 polymer ?
#
loop_
_entity_poly.entity_id
_entity_poly.type
_entity_poly.pdbx_seq_one_letter_code
_entity_poly.pdbx_strand_id
1 'polypeptide(L)'
;MPMTGANMFWVDVLHDCKLDQPLPLPFDRYRLANEHRSGRGTSISFDLGQDLSHDFLIHASSNNISLEHLALATYYVLLFKLTNGERDLCIGINTHGRYRDELNSIIGMFVNAMPLRCQLDPHLSFDKITKRVQDNMINYIKYSYFPLQRILNQHP
;
A
#
# COMPACT_ATOMS: atom_id res chain seq x y z
N MET A 1 -19.25 10.21 20.42
CA MET A 1 -18.22 10.99 19.69
C MET A 1 -18.65 11.05 18.25
N PRO A 2 -18.70 12.22 17.59
CA PRO A 2 -19.19 12.27 16.22
C PRO A 2 -18.24 11.46 15.33
N MET A 3 -18.80 10.59 14.49
CA MET A 3 -18.03 9.80 13.53
C MET A 3 -17.29 10.77 12.61
N THR A 4 -15.98 10.88 12.81
CA THR A 4 -15.12 11.77 12.02
C THR A 4 -15.13 11.33 10.56
N GLY A 5 -14.95 12.27 9.62
CA GLY A 5 -14.89 11.95 8.18
C GLY A 5 -13.87 10.86 7.82
N ALA A 6 -12.78 10.72 8.60
CA ALA A 6 -11.82 9.63 8.48
C ALA A 6 -12.44 8.24 8.74
N ASN A 7 -13.31 8.14 9.74
CA ASN A 7 -13.97 6.89 10.11
C ASN A 7 -14.84 6.37 8.96
N MET A 8 -15.69 7.25 8.41
CA MET A 8 -16.55 6.91 7.28
C MET A 8 -15.73 6.55 6.05
N PHE A 9 -14.65 7.28 5.78
CA PHE A 9 -13.75 6.98 4.67
C PHE A 9 -13.16 5.58 4.76
N TRP A 10 -12.58 5.20 5.91
CA TRP A 10 -11.97 3.88 6.07
C TRP A 10 -12.99 2.75 5.99
N VAL A 11 -14.16 2.93 6.60
CA VAL A 11 -15.28 1.98 6.51
C VAL A 11 -15.71 1.74 5.07
N ASP A 12 -15.87 2.81 4.29
CA ASP A 12 -16.29 2.75 2.89
C ASP A 12 -15.21 2.11 2.00
N VAL A 13 -13.97 2.58 2.11
CA VAL A 13 -12.87 2.16 1.25
C VAL A 13 -12.47 0.69 1.47
N LEU A 14 -12.57 0.20 2.70
CA LEU A 14 -12.23 -1.18 3.05
C LEU A 14 -13.46 -2.08 3.12
N HIS A 15 -14.63 -1.60 2.70
CA HIS A 15 -15.84 -2.38 2.57
C HIS A 15 -15.61 -3.63 1.69
N ASP A 16 -15.98 -4.81 2.17
CA ASP A 16 -15.72 -6.12 1.53
C ASP A 16 -14.24 -6.45 1.26
N CYS A 17 -13.29 -5.67 1.77
CA CYS A 17 -11.88 -6.00 1.66
C CYS A 17 -11.58 -7.18 2.61
N LYS A 18 -11.05 -8.27 2.06
CA LYS A 18 -10.75 -9.49 2.81
C LYS A 18 -9.42 -9.37 3.58
N LEU A 19 -9.41 -8.55 4.63
CA LEU A 19 -8.20 -8.28 5.44
C LEU A 19 -7.78 -9.48 6.31
N ASP A 20 -8.72 -10.35 6.64
CA ASP A 20 -8.53 -11.59 7.38
C ASP A 20 -7.92 -12.71 6.54
N GLN A 21 -8.11 -12.65 5.21
CA GLN A 21 -7.61 -13.66 4.29
C GLN A 21 -6.18 -13.34 3.84
N PRO A 22 -5.24 -14.28 4.02
CA PRO A 22 -3.91 -14.10 3.47
C PRO A 22 -3.94 -14.10 1.94
N LEU A 23 -3.19 -13.17 1.32
CA LEU A 23 -2.93 -13.25 -0.12
C LEU A 23 -2.30 -14.62 -0.47
N PRO A 24 -2.79 -15.30 -1.54
CA PRO A 24 -2.33 -16.62 -1.94
C PRO A 24 -1.00 -16.53 -2.71
N LEU A 25 0.04 -16.00 -2.04
CA LEU A 25 1.38 -15.92 -2.59
C LEU A 25 2.02 -17.31 -2.68
N PRO A 26 2.91 -17.57 -3.64
CA PRO A 26 3.65 -18.81 -3.72
C PRO A 26 4.61 -18.90 -2.53
N PHE A 27 4.38 -19.87 -1.65
CA PHE A 27 5.25 -20.14 -0.50
C PHE A 27 6.04 -21.43 -0.71
N ASP A 28 7.33 -21.40 -0.41
CA ASP A 28 8.19 -22.59 -0.47
C ASP A 28 7.96 -23.56 0.71
N ARG A 29 7.24 -23.11 1.76
CA ARG A 29 6.99 -23.85 3.00
C ARG A 29 5.59 -23.57 3.53
N TYR A 30 5.09 -24.46 4.39
CA TYR A 30 3.81 -24.24 5.07
C TYR A 30 3.82 -22.95 5.89
N ARG A 31 2.76 -22.15 5.74
CA ARG A 31 2.59 -20.91 6.47
C ARG A 31 2.15 -21.20 7.90
N LEU A 32 2.94 -20.76 8.88
CA LEU A 32 2.56 -20.85 10.29
C LEU A 32 1.31 -20.00 10.59
N ALA A 33 0.48 -20.45 11.52
CA ALA A 33 -0.68 -19.71 12.01
C ALA A 33 -0.24 -18.34 12.60
N ASN A 34 -1.15 -17.36 12.59
CA ASN A 34 -0.83 -15.98 13.00
C ASN A 34 -0.28 -15.87 14.43
N GLU A 35 -0.72 -16.73 15.35
CA GLU A 35 -0.24 -16.80 16.74
C GLU A 35 1.20 -17.35 16.87
N HIS A 36 1.71 -18.02 15.83
CA HIS A 36 3.02 -18.65 15.78
C HIS A 36 4.00 -17.94 14.81
N ARG A 37 3.81 -16.64 14.55
CA ARG A 37 4.70 -15.85 13.70
C ARG A 37 6.13 -15.87 14.24
N SER A 38 7.06 -16.49 13.51
CA SER A 38 8.43 -16.68 14.00
C SER A 38 9.28 -15.41 14.07
N GLY A 39 8.86 -14.31 13.42
CA GLY A 39 9.64 -13.07 13.33
C GLY A 39 10.94 -13.18 12.51
N ARG A 40 11.30 -14.37 12.02
CA ARG A 40 12.51 -14.60 11.22
C ARG A 40 12.30 -14.10 9.79
N GLY A 41 13.30 -13.41 9.26
CA GLY A 41 13.34 -12.93 7.89
C GLY A 41 14.77 -12.72 7.41
N THR A 42 14.93 -12.48 6.12
CA THR A 42 16.18 -12.06 5.49
C THR A 42 15.88 -10.95 4.50
N SER A 43 16.90 -10.23 4.05
CA SER A 43 16.78 -9.17 3.05
C SER A 43 17.56 -9.55 1.81
N ILE A 44 16.94 -9.36 0.64
CA ILE A 44 17.59 -9.49 -0.66
C ILE A 44 17.57 -8.11 -1.30
N SER A 45 18.76 -7.60 -1.62
CA SER A 45 18.93 -6.35 -2.35
C SER A 45 19.18 -6.63 -3.82
N PHE A 46 18.62 -5.80 -4.69
CA PHE A 46 18.86 -5.83 -6.12
C PHE A 46 18.83 -4.40 -6.68
N ASP A 47 19.54 -4.20 -7.79
CA ASP A 47 19.59 -2.93 -8.51
C ASP A 47 18.85 -3.07 -9.85
N LEU A 48 18.17 -2.01 -10.28
CA LEU A 48 17.51 -1.97 -11.59
C LEU A 48 18.51 -1.76 -12.74
N GLY A 49 19.76 -1.39 -12.44
CA GLY A 49 20.73 -0.95 -13.43
C GLY A 49 20.45 0.48 -13.92
N GLN A 50 21.42 1.07 -14.61
CA GLN A 50 21.37 2.49 -14.99
C GLN A 50 20.25 2.78 -16.01
N ASP A 51 20.16 1.96 -17.05
CA ASP A 51 19.23 2.18 -18.16
C ASP A 51 17.77 2.10 -17.69
N LEU A 52 17.41 1.01 -16.99
CA LEU A 52 16.05 0.84 -16.48
C LEU A 52 15.70 1.91 -15.43
N SER A 53 16.64 2.29 -14.57
CA SER A 53 16.40 3.38 -13.61
C SER A 53 16.14 4.71 -14.32
N HIS A 54 16.86 4.99 -15.40
CA HIS A 54 16.67 6.18 -16.21
C HIS A 54 15.31 6.18 -16.91
N ASP A 55 14.94 5.06 -17.54
CA ASP A 55 13.64 4.90 -18.19
C ASP A 55 12.49 5.04 -17.19
N PHE A 56 12.66 4.52 -15.98
CA PHE A 56 11.67 4.63 -14.91
C PHE A 56 11.44 6.08 -14.49
N LEU A 57 12.50 6.88 -14.37
CA LEU A 57 12.43 8.32 -14.08
C LEU A 57 11.79 9.12 -15.22
N ILE A 58 12.15 8.81 -16.47
CA ILE A 58 11.56 9.45 -17.66
C ILE A 58 10.08 9.12 -17.75
N HIS A 59 9.70 7.88 -17.53
CA HIS A 59 8.31 7.45 -17.59
C HIS A 59 7.46 8.13 -16.51
N ALA A 60 7.97 8.22 -15.28
CA ALA A 60 7.31 8.93 -14.18
C ALA A 60 7.09 10.42 -14.52
N SER A 61 8.12 11.11 -14.98
CA SER A 61 8.05 12.54 -15.29
C SER A 61 7.15 12.85 -16.50
N SER A 62 7.23 12.05 -17.56
CA SER A 62 6.42 12.23 -18.78
C SER A 62 4.93 12.03 -18.53
N ASN A 63 4.55 11.23 -17.53
CA ASN A 63 3.16 10.94 -17.18
C ASN A 63 2.62 11.75 -15.99
N ASN A 64 3.41 12.68 -15.42
CA ASN A 64 3.08 13.43 -14.20
C ASN A 64 2.77 12.52 -12.99
N ILE A 65 3.55 11.44 -12.85
CA ILE A 65 3.42 10.46 -11.76
C ILE A 65 4.68 10.53 -10.89
N SER A 66 4.53 10.39 -9.57
CA SER A 66 5.70 10.28 -8.68
C SER A 66 6.37 8.91 -8.83
N LEU A 67 7.69 8.86 -8.63
CA LEU A 67 8.43 7.60 -8.66
C LEU A 67 7.87 6.56 -7.68
N GLU A 68 7.43 7.02 -6.50
CA GLU A 68 6.77 6.19 -5.49
C GLU A 68 5.51 5.53 -6.05
N HIS A 69 4.59 6.30 -6.66
CA HIS A 69 3.35 5.74 -7.20
C HIS A 69 3.59 4.79 -8.37
N LEU A 70 4.61 5.07 -9.19
CA LEU A 70 5.03 4.17 -10.28
C LEU A 70 5.58 2.85 -9.72
N ALA A 71 6.46 2.91 -8.72
CA ALA A 71 6.96 1.72 -8.05
C ALA A 71 5.84 0.92 -7.37
N LEU A 72 4.88 1.62 -6.75
CA LEU A 72 3.74 1.01 -6.09
C LEU A 72 2.80 0.31 -7.08
N ALA A 73 2.54 0.93 -8.23
CA ALA A 73 1.77 0.30 -9.31
C ALA A 73 2.46 -0.93 -9.87
N THR A 74 3.78 -0.88 -10.08
CA THR A 74 4.59 -2.05 -10.45
C THR A 74 4.47 -3.16 -9.40
N TYR A 75 4.49 -2.82 -8.11
CA TYR A 75 4.32 -3.78 -7.03
C TYR A 75 2.93 -4.43 -7.01
N TYR A 76 1.86 -3.66 -7.22
CA TYR A 76 0.51 -4.22 -7.36
C TYR A 76 0.40 -5.17 -8.55
N VAL A 77 0.96 -4.82 -9.70
CA VAL A 77 0.98 -5.70 -10.89
C VAL A 77 1.80 -6.96 -10.64
N LEU A 78 2.90 -6.86 -9.91
CA LEU A 78 3.68 -8.03 -9.48
C LEU A 78 2.84 -8.96 -8.59
N LEU A 79 2.17 -8.41 -7.57
CA LEU A 79 1.31 -9.18 -6.68
C LEU A 79 0.15 -9.84 -7.44
N PHE A 80 -0.49 -9.12 -8.35
CA PHE A 80 -1.52 -9.66 -9.24
C PHE A 80 -1.03 -10.89 -10.01
N LYS A 81 0.17 -10.81 -10.60
CA LYS A 81 0.77 -11.93 -11.34
C LYS A 81 1.12 -13.10 -10.42
N LEU A 82 1.70 -12.84 -9.24
CA LEU A 82 2.10 -13.88 -8.29
C LEU A 82 0.91 -14.61 -7.65
N THR A 83 -0.22 -13.93 -7.51
CA THR A 83 -1.46 -14.48 -6.93
C THR A 83 -2.38 -15.09 -7.99
N ASN A 84 -1.89 -15.28 -9.22
CA ASN A 84 -2.64 -15.83 -10.33
C ASN A 84 -3.93 -15.05 -10.67
N GLY A 85 -3.86 -13.71 -10.55
CA GLY A 85 -4.90 -12.80 -10.99
C GLY A 85 -5.82 -12.26 -9.89
N GLU A 86 -5.40 -12.28 -8.61
CA GLU A 86 -6.17 -11.62 -7.54
C GLU A 86 -6.29 -10.13 -7.82
N ARG A 87 -7.53 -9.64 -7.86
CA ARG A 87 -7.84 -8.27 -8.34
C ARG A 87 -7.98 -7.29 -7.21
N ASP A 88 -8.35 -7.74 -6.02
CA ASP A 88 -8.54 -6.87 -4.87
C ASP A 88 -7.35 -7.00 -3.91
N LEU A 89 -6.41 -6.06 -4.06
CA LEU A 89 -5.14 -6.10 -3.33
C LEU A 89 -5.09 -4.98 -2.30
N CYS A 90 -4.76 -5.34 -1.06
CA CYS A 90 -4.53 -4.38 0.01
C CYS A 90 -3.12 -4.54 0.56
N ILE A 91 -2.32 -3.47 0.51
CA ILE A 91 -0.94 -3.45 1.01
C ILE A 91 -0.81 -2.43 2.13
N GLY A 92 0.03 -2.71 3.12
CA GLY A 92 0.37 -1.74 4.16
C GLY A 92 1.46 -0.80 3.68
N ILE A 93 1.26 0.50 3.85
CA ILE A 93 2.28 1.52 3.59
C ILE A 93 2.51 2.37 4.83
N ASN A 94 3.73 2.85 5.01
CA ASN A 94 4.12 3.68 6.13
C ASN A 94 4.09 5.16 5.72
N THR A 95 3.55 5.99 6.60
CA THR A 95 3.54 7.45 6.45
C THR A 95 4.37 8.07 7.56
N HIS A 96 4.94 9.26 7.30
CA HIS A 96 5.82 9.94 8.26
C HIS A 96 5.15 10.20 9.62
N GLY A 97 3.81 10.32 9.65
CA GLY A 97 3.07 10.51 10.89
C GLY A 97 3.15 11.90 11.52
N ARG A 98 3.83 12.83 10.84
CA ARG A 98 4.07 14.20 11.31
C ARG A 98 3.07 15.17 10.65
N TYR A 99 1.80 15.06 11.04
CA TYR A 99 0.70 15.82 10.41
C TYR A 99 0.58 17.27 10.89
N ARG A 100 1.40 17.68 11.85
CA ARG A 100 1.48 19.05 12.37
C ARG A 100 2.93 19.50 12.31
N ASP A 101 3.17 20.73 11.87
CA ASP A 101 4.53 21.26 11.69
C ASP A 101 5.37 21.23 12.97
N GLU A 102 4.72 21.42 14.12
CA GLU A 102 5.32 21.33 15.46
C GLU A 102 6.04 19.99 15.70
N LEU A 103 5.59 18.92 15.04
CA LEU A 103 6.14 17.58 15.22
C LEU A 103 7.42 17.37 14.42
N ASN A 104 7.77 18.23 13.47
CA ASN A 104 8.91 18.01 12.56
C ASN A 104 10.26 17.96 13.30
N SER A 105 10.40 18.73 14.38
CA SER A 105 11.64 18.81 15.16
C SER A 105 11.69 17.86 16.37
N ILE A 106 10.66 17.03 16.57
CA ILE A 106 10.56 16.14 17.75
C ILE A 106 11.16 14.77 17.44
N ILE A 107 12.06 14.31 18.31
CA ILE A 107 12.58 12.94 18.27
C ILE A 107 11.52 12.01 18.88
N GLY A 108 11.07 11.01 18.13
CA GLY A 108 10.05 10.06 18.57
C GLY A 108 9.52 9.16 17.45
N MET A 109 8.72 8.16 17.82
CA MET A 109 8.03 7.28 16.87
C MET A 109 6.73 7.92 16.41
N PHE A 110 6.74 8.47 15.19
CA PHE A 110 5.55 9.07 14.57
C PHE A 110 4.97 8.20 13.45
N VAL A 111 5.78 7.33 12.85
CA VAL A 111 5.39 6.52 11.69
C VAL A 111 4.03 5.86 11.93
N ASN A 112 3.08 6.12 11.03
CA ASN A 112 1.79 5.47 11.04
C ASN A 112 1.63 4.63 9.78
N ALA A 113 1.24 3.38 9.96
CA ALA A 113 0.91 2.48 8.85
C ALA A 113 -0.55 2.71 8.43
N MET A 114 -0.83 2.62 7.14
CA MET A 114 -2.21 2.60 6.63
C MET A 114 -2.36 1.53 5.54
N PRO A 115 -3.54 0.89 5.43
CA PRO A 115 -3.85 0.05 4.30
C PRO A 115 -4.05 0.93 3.07
N LEU A 116 -3.49 0.52 1.94
CA LEU A 116 -3.80 1.05 0.62
C LEU A 116 -4.45 -0.09 -0.17
N ARG A 117 -5.72 0.06 -0.53
CA ARG A 117 -6.45 -0.93 -1.33
C ARG A 117 -6.44 -0.47 -2.79
N CYS A 118 -6.21 -1.41 -3.69
CA CYS A 118 -6.31 -1.19 -5.13
C CYS A 118 -7.05 -2.37 -5.76
N GLN A 119 -8.14 -2.05 -6.47
CA GLN A 119 -8.85 -3.01 -7.31
C GLN A 119 -8.33 -2.89 -8.74
N LEU A 120 -7.66 -3.94 -9.20
CA LEU A 120 -7.06 -4.04 -10.51
C LEU A 120 -8.06 -4.58 -11.53
N ASP A 121 -8.20 -3.87 -12.63
CA ASP A 121 -8.89 -4.35 -13.82
C ASP A 121 -7.85 -4.80 -14.86
N PRO A 122 -7.79 -6.10 -15.21
CA PRO A 122 -6.80 -6.62 -16.16
C PRO A 122 -6.98 -6.10 -17.58
N HIS A 123 -8.08 -5.42 -17.89
CA HIS A 123 -8.30 -4.78 -19.20
C HIS A 123 -7.72 -3.36 -19.27
N LEU A 124 -7.28 -2.79 -18.14
CA LEU A 124 -6.64 -1.48 -18.13
C LEU A 124 -5.17 -1.56 -18.55
N SER A 125 -4.71 -0.53 -19.26
CA SER A 125 -3.28 -0.37 -19.50
C SER A 125 -2.53 -0.08 -18.19
N PHE A 126 -1.23 -0.36 -18.19
CA PHE A 126 -0.37 -0.06 -17.05
C PHE A 126 -0.46 1.42 -16.63
N ASP A 127 -0.47 2.35 -17.59
CA ASP A 127 -0.59 3.79 -17.30
C ASP A 127 -1.89 4.14 -16.55
N LYS A 128 -3.01 3.48 -16.91
CA LYS A 128 -4.29 3.67 -16.23
C LYS A 128 -4.27 3.09 -14.82
N ILE A 129 -3.61 1.94 -14.62
CA ILE A 129 -3.39 1.36 -13.31
C ILE A 129 -2.56 2.30 -12.45
N THR A 130 -1.44 2.82 -12.97
CA THR A 130 -0.56 3.73 -12.24
C THR A 130 -1.27 5.01 -11.85
N LYS A 131 -2.08 5.57 -12.75
CA LYS A 131 -2.89 6.75 -12.43
C LYS A 131 -3.91 6.47 -11.31
N ARG A 132 -4.58 5.31 -11.34
CA ARG A 132 -5.50 4.89 -10.28
C ARG A 132 -4.79 4.71 -8.93
N VAL A 133 -3.57 4.15 -8.92
CA VAL A 133 -2.76 4.02 -7.70
C VAL A 133 -2.38 5.40 -7.14
N GLN A 134 -1.96 6.34 -7.99
CA GLN A 134 -1.69 7.73 -7.58
C GLN A 134 -2.94 8.40 -6.99
N ASP A 135 -4.09 8.29 -7.67
CA ASP A 135 -5.33 8.92 -7.22
C ASP A 135 -5.83 8.31 -5.89
N ASN A 136 -5.70 6.98 -5.72
CA ASN A 136 -5.94 6.32 -4.45
C ASN A 136 -5.01 6.86 -3.35
N MET A 137 -3.70 6.89 -3.58
CA MET A 137 -2.74 7.36 -2.59
C MET A 137 -3.01 8.80 -2.15
N ILE A 138 -3.31 9.71 -3.09
CA ILE A 138 -3.68 11.11 -2.80
C ILE A 138 -4.95 11.21 -1.96
N ASN A 139 -5.91 10.29 -2.13
CA ASN A 139 -7.13 10.29 -1.31
C ASN A 139 -6.89 9.70 0.08
N TYR A 140 -6.11 8.63 0.18
CA TYR A 140 -5.86 7.92 1.43
C TYR A 140 -4.95 8.74 2.36
N ILE A 141 -3.96 9.46 1.80
CA ILE A 141 -3.01 10.23 2.60
C ILE A 141 -3.69 11.32 3.44
N LYS A 142 -4.84 11.86 2.98
CA LYS A 142 -5.67 12.82 3.72
C LYS A 142 -6.16 12.28 5.06
N TYR A 143 -6.33 10.96 5.16
CA TYR A 143 -6.81 10.26 6.35
C TYR A 143 -5.74 9.38 7.00
N SER A 144 -4.50 9.49 6.53
CA SER A 144 -3.37 8.69 7.03
C SER A 144 -3.05 8.93 8.51
N TYR A 145 -3.52 10.02 9.12
CA TYR A 145 -3.38 10.27 10.56
C TYR A 145 -4.23 9.35 11.43
N PHE A 146 -5.17 8.62 10.84
CA PHE A 146 -6.05 7.73 11.58
C PHE A 146 -5.27 6.46 11.99
N PRO A 147 -5.27 6.06 13.27
CA PRO A 147 -4.44 4.95 13.73
C PRO A 147 -4.84 3.61 13.09
N LEU A 148 -3.85 2.83 12.61
CA LEU A 148 -4.10 1.51 12.00
C LEU A 148 -4.96 0.61 12.88
N GLN A 149 -4.67 0.54 14.18
CA GLN A 149 -5.44 -0.27 15.14
C GLN A 149 -6.93 0.10 15.17
N ARG A 150 -7.25 1.39 14.98
CA ARG A 150 -8.65 1.82 14.91
C ARG A 150 -9.31 1.42 13.59
N ILE A 151 -8.57 1.45 12.48
CA ILE A 151 -9.04 0.91 11.20
C ILE A 151 -9.37 -0.57 11.36
N LEU A 152 -8.43 -1.37 11.88
CA LEU A 152 -8.61 -2.82 12.01
C LEU A 152 -9.78 -3.19 12.94
N ASN A 153 -9.99 -2.47 14.04
CA ASN A 153 -11.12 -2.73 14.94
C ASN A 153 -12.51 -2.49 14.30
N GLN A 154 -12.57 -1.80 13.16
CA GLN A 154 -13.81 -1.55 12.40
C GLN A 154 -14.05 -2.60 11.31
N HIS A 155 -13.03 -3.40 11.01
CA HIS A 155 -13.03 -4.42 9.97
C HIS A 155 -12.51 -5.74 10.57
N PRO A 156 -13.28 -6.39 11.45
CA PRO A 156 -12.90 -7.64 12.10
C PRO A 156 -12.82 -8.81 11.12
#